data_AF-A0A2N1V9N4-F1
#
_entry.id   AF-A0A2N1V9N4-F1
#
_cell.length_a   1.000
_cell.length_b   1.000
_cell.length_c   1.000
_cell.angle_alpha   90.00
_cell.angle_beta   90.00
_cell.angle_gamma   90.00
#
_symmetry.space_group_name_H-M   'P 1'
#
loop_
_entity.id
_entity.type
_entity.pdbx_description
1 polymer ?
#
loop_
_entity_poly.entity_id
_entity_poly.type
_entity_poly.pdbx_seq_one_letter_code
_entity_poly.pdbx_strand_id
1 'polypeptide(L)'
;MKTFFTHSINIHFFLLALSLNTSILAYSQNNSTAEFPDSYWIENAHIRPNPYIDKQVGGVVRDIFEDSKGNLWFGTEDGPFRYDGKKLEFFDNIKNQFGQGVSIKEIAEDEQGNIWFGHTGGISKYDGQNFTNYNEKDGLISDDVWKISVDQNGVIWVGTTYGISLFDGQKFISFEIPESPKDSTKGISSTKIIHSIFNDSKGNIWLGTNGGAKKYDGESLTNISEIDGLCNNFVNKILEDRNGNIWFATSRNGLCVYDGKLFKNIEVLNQFKNKEVWDIIEDSKGNIWLSVKHEGIYKFDGKTLTNYSKKEGLLSHAIMSIFEDSKGRIWCGGLLGLFRLYGNRFVNITREGPWE
;
A
#
# COMPACT_ATOMS: atom_id res chain seq x y z
N MET A 1 12.46 -33.25 -49.29
CA MET A 1 12.26 -32.24 -50.34
C MET A 1 10.91 -31.57 -50.06
N LYS A 2 10.91 -30.33 -49.53
CA LYS A 2 9.79 -29.35 -49.37
C LYS A 2 8.56 -29.82 -48.55
N THR A 3 7.89 -29.07 -47.66
CA THR A 3 7.79 -27.63 -47.39
C THR A 3 7.13 -27.36 -46.02
N PHE A 4 7.18 -26.10 -45.58
CA PHE A 4 6.94 -25.52 -44.25
C PHE A 4 5.48 -25.32 -43.77
N PHE A 5 5.40 -25.13 -42.44
CA PHE A 5 4.38 -24.57 -41.53
C PHE A 5 3.49 -23.39 -42.02
N THR A 6 2.29 -23.25 -41.42
CA THR A 6 1.88 -22.06 -40.61
C THR A 6 0.68 -22.35 -39.68
N HIS A 7 0.68 -21.66 -38.53
CA HIS A 7 -0.20 -21.71 -37.35
C HIS A 7 -1.64 -21.17 -37.54
N SER A 8 -2.59 -21.67 -36.72
CA SER A 8 -3.21 -20.88 -35.62
C SER A 8 -4.13 -21.78 -34.78
N ILE A 9 -3.94 -21.82 -33.47
CA ILE A 9 -4.89 -22.43 -32.53
C ILE A 9 -5.15 -21.40 -31.43
N ASN A 10 -6.38 -20.88 -31.41
CA ASN A 10 -6.96 -20.08 -30.34
C ASN A 10 -7.09 -20.93 -29.07
N ILE A 11 -6.65 -20.41 -27.92
CA ILE A 11 -6.87 -21.03 -26.61
C ILE A 11 -8.03 -20.28 -25.94
N HIS A 12 -9.12 -21.01 -25.68
CA HIS A 12 -10.27 -20.58 -24.89
C HIS A 12 -9.92 -20.55 -23.39
N PHE A 13 -10.27 -19.46 -22.70
CA PHE A 13 -10.36 -19.41 -21.24
C PHE A 13 -11.73 -19.95 -20.79
N PHE A 14 -11.74 -20.89 -19.84
CA PHE A 14 -12.94 -21.36 -19.14
C PHE A 14 -13.28 -20.39 -17.98
N LEU A 15 -14.50 -19.86 -17.99
CA LEU A 15 -15.15 -19.21 -16.85
C LEU A 15 -16.27 -20.14 -16.36
N LEU A 16 -16.20 -20.57 -15.09
CA LEU A 16 -17.27 -21.34 -14.44
C LEU A 16 -18.41 -20.38 -14.05
N ALA A 17 -19.60 -20.65 -14.58
CA ALA A 17 -20.84 -20.00 -14.21
C ALA A 17 -21.52 -20.75 -13.04
N LEU A 18 -22.02 -20.01 -12.06
CA LEU A 18 -23.02 -20.48 -11.09
C LEU A 18 -24.35 -19.80 -11.41
N SER A 19 -25.39 -20.61 -11.57
CA SER A 19 -26.75 -20.21 -11.93
C SER A 19 -27.49 -19.59 -10.74
N LEU A 20 -28.28 -18.54 -11.00
CA LEU A 20 -29.33 -18.09 -10.08
C LEU A 20 -30.69 -18.14 -10.78
N ASN A 21 -31.61 -18.80 -10.09
CA ASN A 21 -32.99 -19.07 -10.48
C ASN A 21 -33.83 -17.81 -10.24
N THR A 22 -34.69 -17.47 -11.19
CA THR A 22 -35.60 -16.32 -11.17
C THR A 22 -36.85 -16.59 -10.34
N SER A 23 -37.29 -15.62 -9.54
CA SER A 23 -38.72 -15.39 -9.31
C SER A 23 -39.01 -13.92 -9.05
N ILE A 24 -39.93 -13.40 -9.85
CA ILE A 24 -40.44 -12.03 -9.91
C ILE A 24 -41.62 -11.91 -8.94
N LEU A 25 -41.71 -10.83 -8.17
CA LEU A 25 -42.97 -10.23 -7.75
C LEU A 25 -42.80 -8.71 -7.63
N ALA A 26 -43.71 -7.98 -8.27
CA ALA A 26 -43.74 -6.53 -8.43
C ALA A 26 -44.53 -5.84 -7.30
N TYR A 27 -44.14 -4.62 -6.87
CA TYR A 27 -45.10 -3.53 -6.65
C TYR A 27 -44.50 -2.11 -6.49
N SER A 28 -45.20 -1.17 -7.14
CA SER A 28 -45.37 0.30 -7.10
C SER A 28 -44.27 1.32 -6.69
N GLN A 29 -44.21 2.35 -7.53
CA GLN A 29 -43.56 3.66 -7.38
C GLN A 29 -44.20 4.56 -6.29
N ASN A 30 -43.39 5.29 -5.51
CA ASN A 30 -43.28 6.77 -5.60
C ASN A 30 -42.35 7.41 -4.54
N ASN A 31 -41.53 8.35 -5.06
CA ASN A 31 -40.97 9.58 -4.46
C ASN A 31 -39.71 9.58 -3.56
N SER A 32 -38.64 10.08 -4.21
CA SER A 32 -37.71 11.13 -3.77
C SER A 32 -36.76 10.88 -2.60
N THR A 33 -35.56 10.39 -2.93
CA THR A 33 -34.23 10.93 -2.57
C THR A 33 -33.22 10.05 -3.32
N ALA A 34 -32.39 10.65 -4.19
CA ALA A 34 -31.42 9.88 -4.97
C ALA A 34 -30.22 9.52 -4.10
N GLU A 35 -30.35 8.46 -3.30
CA GLU A 35 -29.22 7.67 -2.82
C GLU A 35 -28.79 6.73 -3.95
N PHE A 36 -27.53 6.83 -4.38
CA PHE A 36 -26.98 5.88 -5.35
C PHE A 36 -26.45 4.65 -4.60
N PRO A 37 -26.88 3.43 -4.94
CA PRO A 37 -26.43 2.23 -4.27
C PRO A 37 -25.06 1.77 -4.80
N ASP A 38 -24.25 1.24 -3.89
CA ASP A 38 -23.01 0.52 -4.17
C ASP A 38 -23.23 -0.65 -5.13
N SER A 39 -22.75 -0.53 -6.37
CA SER A 39 -22.29 -1.68 -7.17
C SER A 39 -21.60 -1.18 -8.44
N TYR A 40 -20.32 -1.53 -8.60
CA TYR A 40 -19.75 -1.72 -9.92
C TYR A 40 -20.44 -2.94 -10.54
N TRP A 41 -21.08 -2.80 -11.71
CA TRP A 41 -20.74 -3.47 -12.98
C TRP A 41 -21.77 -3.19 -14.10
N ILE A 42 -21.27 -2.57 -15.17
CA ILE A 42 -21.57 -2.67 -16.62
C ILE A 42 -22.96 -3.17 -17.07
N GLU A 43 -23.70 -2.28 -17.74
CA GLU A 43 -24.52 -2.62 -18.92
C GLU A 43 -24.25 -1.59 -20.03
N ASN A 44 -23.68 -2.07 -21.15
CA ASN A 44 -23.72 -1.45 -22.48
C ASN A 44 -23.45 0.07 -22.61
N ALA A 45 -22.36 0.56 -22.02
CA ALA A 45 -21.82 1.87 -22.38
C ALA A 45 -20.47 1.69 -23.08
N HIS A 46 -20.37 2.19 -24.31
CA HIS A 46 -19.08 2.41 -24.96
C HIS A 46 -18.11 3.03 -23.95
N ILE A 47 -17.08 2.27 -23.58
CA ILE A 47 -15.95 2.77 -22.79
C ILE A 47 -15.34 3.87 -23.63
N ARG A 48 -15.67 5.12 -23.32
CA ARG A 48 -14.75 6.19 -23.67
C ARG A 48 -13.55 5.95 -22.77
N PRO A 49 -12.36 5.61 -23.30
CA PRO A 49 -11.17 5.56 -22.47
C PRO A 49 -11.10 6.89 -21.74
N ASN A 50 -10.94 6.85 -20.42
CA ASN A 50 -10.69 8.06 -19.66
C ASN A 50 -9.41 8.66 -20.26
N PRO A 51 -9.47 9.81 -20.96
CA PRO A 51 -8.35 10.32 -21.75
C PRO A 51 -7.14 10.71 -20.88
N TYR A 52 -7.29 10.62 -19.55
CA TYR A 52 -6.24 10.86 -18.56
C TYR A 52 -5.46 9.61 -18.16
N ILE A 53 -5.92 8.38 -18.42
CA ILE A 53 -5.22 7.14 -17.99
C ILE A 53 -3.87 7.00 -18.69
N ASP A 54 -3.81 7.23 -20.00
CA ASP A 54 -2.59 6.99 -20.80
C ASP A 54 -1.43 7.93 -20.44
N LYS A 55 -1.73 9.04 -19.75
CA LYS A 55 -0.72 10.00 -19.27
C LYS A 55 -0.33 9.81 -17.81
N GLN A 56 -1.03 8.99 -17.02
CA GLN A 56 -0.68 8.79 -15.62
C GLN A 56 0.70 8.18 -15.47
N VAL A 57 1.37 8.44 -14.34
CA VAL A 57 2.59 7.72 -13.95
C VAL A 57 2.28 6.21 -13.96
N GLY A 58 1.24 5.79 -13.25
CA GLY A 58 0.55 4.50 -13.38
C GLY A 58 -0.94 4.66 -13.08
N GLY A 59 -1.78 3.70 -13.47
CA GLY A 59 -3.19 3.70 -13.10
C GLY A 59 -3.41 3.45 -11.60
N VAL A 60 -2.44 2.80 -10.94
CA VAL A 60 -2.37 2.60 -9.49
C VAL A 60 -0.97 2.87 -8.98
N VAL A 61 -0.78 3.95 -8.24
CA VAL A 61 0.47 4.19 -7.50
C VAL A 61 0.31 3.65 -6.09
N ARG A 62 1.07 2.61 -5.74
CA ARG A 62 0.97 1.90 -4.46
C ARG A 62 1.89 2.46 -3.39
N ASP A 63 3.06 2.93 -3.80
CA ASP A 63 4.08 3.43 -2.88
C ASP A 63 4.85 4.60 -3.49
N ILE A 64 5.33 5.49 -2.62
CA ILE A 64 6.10 6.68 -2.97
C ILE A 64 7.27 6.76 -2.00
N PHE A 65 8.48 6.86 -2.55
CA PHE A 65 9.70 6.86 -1.78
C PHE A 65 10.67 7.90 -2.35
N GLU A 66 11.46 8.57 -1.50
CA GLU A 66 12.58 9.41 -1.94
C GLU A 66 13.88 8.76 -1.49
N ASP A 67 14.79 8.51 -2.44
CA ASP A 67 16.10 7.98 -2.10
C ASP A 67 17.04 9.05 -1.53
N SER A 68 18.15 8.61 -0.93
CA SER A 68 19.19 9.45 -0.35
C SER A 68 19.83 10.43 -1.33
N LYS A 69 19.63 10.24 -2.65
CA LYS A 69 20.10 11.11 -3.73
C LYS A 69 19.05 12.14 -4.16
N GLY A 70 17.87 12.12 -3.54
CA GLY A 70 16.75 13.02 -3.82
C GLY A 70 15.91 12.63 -5.04
N ASN A 71 16.02 11.40 -5.53
CA ASN A 71 15.14 10.90 -6.59
C ASN A 71 13.85 10.39 -5.97
N LEU A 72 12.71 10.75 -6.58
CA LEU A 72 11.41 10.19 -6.22
C LEU A 72 11.17 8.90 -6.99
N TRP A 73 10.78 7.86 -6.28
CA TRP A 73 10.40 6.56 -6.81
C TRP A 73 8.91 6.33 -6.58
N PHE A 74 8.25 5.76 -7.59
CA PHE A 74 6.82 5.47 -7.57
C PHE A 74 6.59 4.00 -7.91
N GLY A 75 6.08 3.23 -6.96
CA GLY A 75 5.71 1.84 -7.16
C GLY A 75 4.36 1.75 -7.86
N THR A 76 4.29 1.17 -9.06
CA THR A 76 3.04 1.05 -9.83
C THR A 76 2.65 -0.39 -10.09
N GLU A 77 1.49 -0.60 -10.71
CA GLU A 77 1.01 -1.92 -11.12
C GLU A 77 1.88 -2.61 -12.18
N ASP A 78 2.66 -1.85 -12.95
CA ASP A 78 3.44 -2.36 -14.09
C ASP A 78 4.97 -2.26 -13.90
N GLY A 79 5.42 -1.77 -12.74
CA GLY A 79 6.85 -1.56 -12.44
C GLY A 79 7.10 -0.22 -11.75
N PRO A 80 8.35 0.10 -11.40
CA PRO A 80 8.67 1.37 -10.77
C PRO A 80 8.96 2.46 -11.79
N PHE A 81 8.60 3.70 -11.43
CA PHE A 81 9.10 4.90 -12.06
C PHE A 81 10.08 5.63 -11.15
N ARG A 82 11.07 6.30 -11.72
CA ARG A 82 11.97 7.22 -11.00
C ARG A 82 11.91 8.62 -11.63
N TYR A 83 11.76 9.64 -10.81
CA TYR A 83 11.92 11.04 -11.18
C TYR A 83 13.17 11.63 -10.54
N ASP A 84 14.13 12.03 -11.35
CA ASP A 84 15.44 12.56 -10.90
C ASP A 84 15.47 14.10 -10.75
N GLY A 85 14.30 14.74 -10.76
CA GLY A 85 14.18 16.20 -10.80
C GLY A 85 14.24 16.81 -12.20
N LYS A 86 14.52 16.02 -13.25
CA LYS A 86 14.56 16.48 -14.65
C LYS A 86 13.71 15.63 -15.57
N LYS A 87 13.76 14.31 -15.41
CA LYS A 87 13.03 13.35 -16.24
C LYS A 87 12.39 12.26 -15.39
N LEU A 88 11.28 11.74 -15.89
CA LEU A 88 10.66 10.53 -15.39
C LEU A 88 11.15 9.34 -16.24
N GLU A 89 11.63 8.29 -15.58
CA GLU A 89 12.14 7.06 -16.18
C GLU A 89 11.31 5.86 -15.69
N PHE A 90 10.97 4.96 -16.61
CA PHE A 90 10.28 3.70 -16.31
C PHE A 90 11.25 2.54 -16.36
N PHE A 91 11.15 1.60 -15.41
CA PHE A 91 12.00 0.41 -15.35
C PHE A 91 11.17 -0.84 -15.67
N ASP A 92 11.32 -1.36 -16.89
CA ASP A 92 10.62 -2.55 -17.38
C ASP A 92 11.38 -3.88 -17.15
N ASN A 93 12.55 -3.79 -16.51
CA ASN A 93 13.45 -4.93 -16.26
C ASN A 93 13.04 -5.79 -15.05
N ILE A 94 12.12 -5.30 -14.21
CA ILE A 94 11.62 -6.07 -13.07
C ILE A 94 10.50 -6.99 -13.55
N LYS A 95 10.77 -8.30 -13.53
CA LYS A 95 9.86 -9.33 -14.01
C LYS A 95 9.81 -10.49 -13.03
N ASN A 96 8.68 -11.17 -12.96
CA ASN A 96 8.57 -12.41 -12.21
C ASN A 96 9.35 -13.54 -12.89
N GLN A 97 9.39 -14.71 -12.25
CA GLN A 97 10.06 -15.91 -12.76
C GLN A 97 9.54 -16.40 -14.13
N PHE A 98 8.39 -15.91 -14.60
CA PHE A 98 7.80 -16.23 -15.91
C PHE A 98 8.05 -15.13 -16.96
N GLY A 99 8.81 -14.09 -16.63
CA GLY A 99 9.10 -12.97 -17.53
C GLY A 99 7.94 -11.97 -17.67
N GLN A 100 6.95 -12.02 -16.79
CA GLN A 100 5.82 -11.09 -16.78
C GLN A 100 6.13 -9.88 -15.89
N GLY A 101 5.55 -8.72 -16.20
CA GLY A 101 5.63 -7.53 -15.34
C GLY A 101 5.07 -7.80 -13.94
N VAL A 102 5.47 -6.96 -12.98
CA VAL A 102 5.11 -7.11 -11.57
C VAL A 102 4.53 -5.82 -11.02
N SER A 103 3.63 -5.94 -10.05
CA SER A 103 3.16 -4.78 -9.29
C SER A 103 4.11 -4.52 -8.13
N ILE A 104 4.69 -3.32 -8.11
CA ILE A 104 5.55 -2.85 -7.03
C ILE A 104 4.65 -2.39 -5.87
N LYS A 105 4.89 -2.96 -4.69
CA LYS A 105 4.07 -2.76 -3.48
C LYS A 105 4.81 -1.99 -2.39
N GLU A 106 6.13 -2.09 -2.35
CA GLU A 106 6.99 -1.35 -1.42
C GLU A 106 8.31 -1.00 -2.09
N ILE A 107 8.86 0.16 -1.73
CA ILE A 107 10.21 0.60 -2.10
C ILE A 107 10.96 0.97 -0.81
N ALA A 108 12.18 0.46 -0.66
CA ALA A 108 13.07 0.79 0.45
C ALA A 108 14.49 1.04 -0.05
N GLU A 109 15.32 1.73 0.74
CA GLU A 109 16.75 1.91 0.47
C GLU A 109 17.55 1.31 1.62
N ASP A 110 18.64 0.61 1.29
CA ASP A 110 19.60 0.14 2.30
C ASP A 110 20.73 1.16 2.55
N GLU A 111 21.54 0.94 3.58
CA GLU A 111 22.63 1.85 3.95
C GLU A 111 23.72 2.01 2.87
N GLN A 112 23.78 1.09 1.90
CA GLN A 112 24.70 1.18 0.77
C GLN A 112 24.10 1.96 -0.42
N GLY A 113 22.86 2.46 -0.28
CA GLY A 113 22.15 3.20 -1.30
C GLY A 113 21.59 2.32 -2.42
N ASN A 114 21.42 1.01 -2.18
CA ASN A 114 20.69 0.15 -3.09
C ASN A 114 19.19 0.29 -2.83
N ILE A 115 18.41 0.27 -3.92
CA ILE A 115 16.95 0.36 -3.85
C ILE A 115 16.36 -1.04 -3.93
N TRP A 116 15.51 -1.36 -2.98
CA TRP A 116 14.80 -2.63 -2.87
C TRP A 116 13.34 -2.45 -3.25
N PHE A 117 12.86 -3.30 -4.15
CA PHE A 117 11.48 -3.30 -4.62
C PHE A 117 10.80 -4.59 -4.15
N GLY A 118 9.75 -4.48 -3.34
CA GLY A 118 8.86 -5.59 -3.00
C GLY A 118 7.72 -5.67 -4.00
N HIS A 119 7.46 -6.85 -4.57
CA HIS A 119 6.48 -6.98 -5.64
C HIS A 119 5.81 -8.36 -5.68
N THR A 120 4.86 -8.54 -6.60
CA THR A 120 4.07 -9.78 -6.80
C THR A 120 4.86 -10.96 -7.38
N GLY A 121 6.19 -10.96 -7.25
CA GLY A 121 7.08 -11.96 -7.83
C GLY A 121 8.41 -12.08 -7.07
N GLY A 122 8.42 -11.63 -5.81
CA GLY A 122 9.58 -11.61 -4.93
C GLY A 122 10.06 -10.19 -4.59
N ILE A 123 11.38 -10.06 -4.43
CA ILE A 123 12.06 -8.77 -4.24
C ILE A 123 13.11 -8.55 -5.33
N SER A 124 13.35 -7.29 -5.67
CA SER A 124 14.41 -6.91 -6.61
C SER A 124 15.29 -5.83 -6.01
N LYS A 125 16.61 -6.04 -6.06
CA LYS A 125 17.65 -5.07 -5.67
C LYS A 125 18.13 -4.31 -6.88
N TYR A 126 18.22 -2.99 -6.79
CA TYR A 126 18.86 -2.12 -7.76
C TYR A 126 20.08 -1.43 -7.15
N ASP A 127 21.27 -1.70 -7.69
CA ASP A 127 22.55 -1.14 -7.21
C ASP A 127 22.92 0.22 -7.83
N GLY A 128 21.99 0.81 -8.59
CA GLY A 128 22.23 2.00 -9.40
C GLY A 128 22.61 1.70 -10.86
N GLN A 129 22.86 0.45 -11.21
CA GLN A 129 23.18 -0.01 -12.57
C GLN A 129 22.37 -1.25 -12.97
N ASN A 130 22.37 -2.28 -12.13
CA ASN A 130 21.81 -3.59 -12.40
C ASN A 130 20.71 -3.96 -11.42
N PHE A 131 19.81 -4.83 -11.88
CA PHE A 131 18.80 -5.48 -11.05
C PHE A 131 19.23 -6.90 -10.69
N THR A 132 19.05 -7.28 -9.42
CA THR A 132 19.15 -8.66 -8.94
C THR A 132 17.81 -9.06 -8.33
N ASN A 133 17.20 -10.13 -8.83
CA ASN A 133 15.86 -10.57 -8.43
C ASN A 133 15.96 -11.80 -7.52
N TYR A 134 15.13 -11.85 -6.48
CA TYR A 134 15.04 -12.95 -5.53
C TYR A 134 13.58 -13.38 -5.36
N ASN A 135 13.32 -14.68 -5.35
CA ASN A 135 11.98 -15.28 -5.25
C ASN A 135 11.99 -16.55 -4.37
N GLU A 136 10.90 -17.29 -4.34
CA GLU A 136 10.76 -18.55 -3.57
C GLU A 136 11.87 -19.58 -3.86
N LYS A 137 12.39 -19.63 -5.09
CA LYS A 137 13.51 -20.53 -5.45
C LYS A 137 14.81 -20.17 -4.76
N ASP A 138 14.96 -18.91 -4.35
CA ASP A 138 16.12 -18.38 -3.64
C ASP A 138 15.96 -18.49 -2.11
N GLY A 139 14.81 -18.97 -1.64
CA GLY A 139 14.52 -19.21 -0.22
C GLY A 139 13.52 -18.24 0.42
N LEU A 140 12.99 -17.27 -0.34
CA LEU A 140 11.92 -16.38 0.14
C LEU A 140 10.66 -17.21 0.49
N ILE A 141 9.98 -16.90 1.60
CA ILE A 141 8.82 -17.70 2.04
C ILE A 141 7.60 -17.58 1.11
N SER A 142 7.46 -16.46 0.40
CA SER A 142 6.43 -16.27 -0.62
C SER A 142 6.79 -15.17 -1.61
N ASP A 143 6.48 -15.39 -2.88
CA ASP A 143 6.67 -14.41 -3.97
C ASP A 143 5.79 -13.16 -3.82
N ASP A 144 4.68 -13.21 -3.08
CA ASP A 144 3.81 -12.03 -2.93
C ASP A 144 4.28 -11.15 -1.77
N VAL A 145 5.22 -10.25 -2.06
CA VAL A 145 5.84 -9.33 -1.09
C VAL A 145 5.03 -8.04 -0.98
N TRP A 146 4.70 -7.66 0.26
CA TRP A 146 3.90 -6.47 0.58
C TRP A 146 4.69 -5.38 1.28
N LYS A 147 5.72 -5.75 2.05
CA LYS A 147 6.54 -4.81 2.81
C LYS A 147 8.00 -5.22 2.82
N ILE A 148 8.86 -4.22 2.82
CA ILE A 148 10.30 -4.32 2.98
C ILE A 148 10.69 -3.28 4.01
N SER A 149 11.47 -3.68 5.00
CA SER A 149 12.11 -2.76 5.93
C SER A 149 13.57 -3.19 6.11
N VAL A 150 14.47 -2.22 6.23
CA VAL A 150 15.88 -2.47 6.54
C VAL A 150 16.09 -2.10 8.00
N ASP A 151 16.55 -3.05 8.80
CA ASP A 151 16.87 -2.76 10.20
C ASP A 151 18.26 -2.14 10.37
N GLN A 152 18.56 -1.70 11.60
CA GLN A 152 19.83 -1.06 11.97
C GLN A 152 21.07 -1.96 11.81
N ASN A 153 20.90 -3.26 11.60
CA ASN A 153 21.99 -4.20 11.34
C ASN A 153 22.14 -4.50 9.84
N GLY A 154 21.36 -3.82 8.98
CA GLY A 154 21.31 -4.06 7.55
C GLY A 154 20.55 -5.33 7.14
N VAL A 155 19.82 -5.96 8.06
CA VAL A 155 18.97 -7.11 7.71
C VAL A 155 17.69 -6.60 7.05
N ILE A 156 17.34 -7.23 5.93
CA ILE A 156 16.15 -6.88 5.17
C ILE A 156 15.00 -7.76 5.65
N TRP A 157 14.02 -7.12 6.27
CA TRP A 157 12.76 -7.71 6.70
C TRP A 157 11.76 -7.68 5.54
N VAL A 158 11.41 -8.85 5.03
CA VAL A 158 10.50 -9.01 3.88
C VAL A 158 9.17 -9.56 4.38
N GLY A 159 8.17 -8.69 4.44
CA GLY A 159 6.79 -9.02 4.79
C GLY A 159 6.02 -9.52 3.57
N THR A 160 5.49 -10.73 3.66
CA THR A 160 4.79 -11.41 2.57
C THR A 160 3.35 -11.74 2.97
N THR A 161 2.59 -12.32 2.04
CA THR A 161 1.27 -12.89 2.36
C THR A 161 1.34 -14.12 3.27
N TYR A 162 2.48 -14.80 3.40
CA TYR A 162 2.62 -16.03 4.20
C TYR A 162 3.51 -15.90 5.44
N GLY A 163 4.00 -14.70 5.75
CA GLY A 163 4.86 -14.44 6.90
C GLY A 163 6.02 -13.53 6.55
N ILE A 164 7.11 -13.66 7.30
CA ILE A 164 8.29 -12.80 7.18
C ILE A 164 9.50 -13.64 6.76
N SER A 165 10.29 -13.12 5.83
CA SER A 165 11.64 -13.59 5.56
C SER A 165 12.66 -12.52 5.94
N LEU A 166 13.73 -12.93 6.62
CA LEU A 166 14.90 -12.11 6.91
C LEU A 166 15.97 -12.41 5.87
N PHE A 167 16.54 -11.37 5.26
CA PHE A 167 17.59 -11.50 4.27
C PHE A 167 18.84 -10.74 4.68
N ASP A 168 19.96 -11.45 4.77
CA ASP A 168 21.27 -10.93 5.19
C ASP A 168 22.19 -10.55 4.01
N GLY A 169 21.65 -10.53 2.79
CA GLY A 169 22.42 -10.36 1.55
C GLY A 169 22.89 -11.67 0.92
N GLN A 170 22.79 -12.80 1.63
CA GLN A 170 23.23 -14.11 1.16
C GLN A 170 22.12 -15.16 1.17
N LYS A 171 21.29 -15.18 2.22
CA LYS A 171 20.24 -16.20 2.41
C LYS A 171 18.99 -15.62 3.06
N PHE A 172 17.87 -16.29 2.81
CA PHE A 172 16.62 -16.03 3.49
C PHE A 172 16.43 -16.96 4.69
N ILE A 173 15.90 -16.43 5.79
CA ILE A 173 15.47 -17.19 6.97
C ILE A 173 14.04 -16.80 7.32
N SER A 174 13.15 -17.77 7.56
CA SER A 174 11.79 -17.50 8.04
C SER A 174 11.83 -16.92 9.45
N PHE A 175 11.16 -15.79 9.67
CA PHE A 175 10.87 -15.28 11.01
C PHE A 175 9.44 -15.68 11.38
N GLU A 176 9.33 -16.58 12.36
CA GLU A 176 8.04 -17.14 12.75
C GLU A 176 7.18 -16.14 13.53
N ILE A 177 5.93 -16.01 13.08
CA ILE A 177 4.90 -15.25 13.79
C ILE A 177 3.68 -16.15 14.07
N PRO A 178 2.98 -15.95 15.21
CA PRO A 178 1.73 -16.65 15.48
C PRO A 178 0.68 -16.37 14.42
N GLU A 179 -0.11 -17.40 14.09
CA GLU A 179 -1.25 -17.26 13.19
C GLU A 179 -2.29 -16.27 13.71
N SER A 180 -2.93 -15.57 12.80
CA SER A 180 -4.00 -14.59 13.03
C SER A 180 -5.28 -15.04 12.32
N PRO A 181 -6.47 -14.52 12.72
CA PRO A 181 -7.71 -14.78 12.00
C PRO A 181 -7.61 -14.41 10.50
N LYS A 182 -8.29 -15.18 9.66
CA LYS A 182 -8.40 -14.89 8.23
C LYS A 182 -9.43 -13.78 8.01
N ASP A 183 -9.21 -12.93 7.03
CA ASP A 183 -10.22 -11.97 6.55
C ASP A 183 -10.61 -12.27 5.11
N SER A 184 -11.66 -13.08 4.99
CA SER A 184 -12.26 -13.42 3.70
C SER A 184 -12.89 -12.22 2.99
N THR A 185 -13.17 -11.11 3.68
CA THR A 185 -13.80 -9.92 3.06
C THR A 185 -12.82 -9.15 2.17
N LYS A 186 -11.52 -9.33 2.37
CA LYS A 186 -10.46 -8.74 1.54
C LYS A 186 -9.94 -9.67 0.45
N GLY A 187 -10.52 -10.85 0.29
CA GLY A 187 -10.03 -11.87 -0.66
C GLY A 187 -8.68 -12.47 -0.27
N ILE A 188 -8.21 -12.23 0.97
CA ILE A 188 -6.93 -12.70 1.48
C ILE A 188 -7.19 -13.74 2.57
N SER A 189 -6.88 -15.01 2.27
CA SER A 189 -7.18 -16.15 3.14
C SER A 189 -6.01 -16.57 4.04
N SER A 190 -4.94 -15.77 4.11
CA SER A 190 -3.76 -16.08 4.92
C SER A 190 -3.89 -15.63 6.38
N THR A 191 -3.32 -16.43 7.28
CA THR A 191 -3.26 -16.19 8.72
C THR A 191 -1.97 -15.47 9.15
N LYS A 192 -0.97 -15.34 8.28
CA LYS A 192 0.35 -14.75 8.59
C LYS A 192 0.70 -13.54 7.72
N ILE A 193 -0.29 -12.92 7.08
CA ILE A 193 -0.04 -11.73 6.26
C ILE A 193 0.52 -10.57 7.09
N ILE A 194 1.50 -9.87 6.51
CA ILE A 194 2.13 -8.68 7.05
C ILE A 194 1.68 -7.46 6.26
N HIS A 195 1.00 -6.52 6.92
CA HIS A 195 0.56 -5.27 6.29
C HIS A 195 1.54 -4.12 6.51
N SER A 196 2.31 -4.16 7.60
CA SER A 196 3.27 -3.13 7.98
C SER A 196 4.46 -3.74 8.70
N ILE A 197 5.66 -3.22 8.42
CA ILE A 197 6.88 -3.45 9.21
C ILE A 197 7.44 -2.07 9.52
N PHE A 198 7.60 -1.74 10.81
CA PHE A 198 8.03 -0.43 11.25
C PHE A 198 9.10 -0.57 12.33
N ASN A 199 10.23 0.13 12.16
CA ASN A 199 11.30 0.19 13.16
C ASN A 199 11.07 1.43 14.02
N ASP A 200 10.90 1.26 15.33
CA ASP A 200 10.81 2.39 16.25
C ASP A 200 12.20 2.93 16.66
N SER A 201 12.21 4.13 17.23
CA SER A 201 13.39 4.86 17.69
C SER A 201 14.17 4.16 18.80
N LYS A 202 13.59 3.11 19.41
CA LYS A 202 14.20 2.29 20.46
C LYS A 202 14.75 0.97 19.90
N GLY A 203 14.72 0.77 18.59
CA GLY A 203 15.20 -0.42 17.91
C GLY A 203 14.24 -1.61 17.95
N ASN A 204 12.97 -1.40 18.35
CA ASN A 204 11.96 -2.45 18.27
C ASN A 204 11.37 -2.50 16.86
N ILE A 205 10.93 -3.68 16.47
CA ILE A 205 10.26 -3.93 15.19
C ILE A 205 8.78 -4.18 15.47
N TRP A 206 7.95 -3.37 14.83
CA TRP A 206 6.50 -3.44 14.89
C TRP A 206 5.95 -4.04 13.62
N LEU A 207 5.11 -5.07 13.76
CA LEU A 207 4.49 -5.80 12.68
C LEU A 207 2.96 -5.60 12.75
N GLY A 208 2.38 -5.02 11.71
CA GLY A 208 0.93 -4.92 11.55
C GLY A 208 0.38 -6.20 10.91
N THR A 209 -0.53 -6.90 11.59
CA THR A 209 -1.14 -8.13 11.09
C THR A 209 -2.67 -8.10 11.20
N ASN A 210 -3.33 -9.22 10.86
CA ASN A 210 -4.77 -9.43 11.09
C ASN A 210 -5.14 -9.73 12.56
N GLY A 211 -4.14 -9.93 13.43
CA GLY A 211 -4.29 -10.41 14.81
C GLY A 211 -3.78 -9.43 15.87
N GLY A 212 -3.58 -8.18 15.49
CA GLY A 212 -3.02 -7.12 16.31
C GLY A 212 -1.69 -6.57 15.77
N ALA A 213 -1.07 -5.73 16.57
CA ALA A 213 0.30 -5.26 16.35
C ALA A 213 1.26 -6.15 17.15
N LYS A 214 2.24 -6.76 16.47
CA LYS A 214 3.29 -7.55 17.13
C LYS A 214 4.52 -6.69 17.30
N LYS A 215 5.07 -6.63 18.51
CA LYS A 215 6.29 -5.90 18.84
C LYS A 215 7.39 -6.90 19.12
N TYR A 216 8.49 -6.83 18.37
CA TYR A 216 9.72 -7.58 18.61
C TYR A 216 10.80 -6.65 19.15
N ASP A 217 11.34 -6.95 20.32
CA ASP A 217 12.37 -6.14 21.00
C ASP A 217 13.80 -6.67 20.79
N GLY A 218 13.98 -7.67 19.92
CA GLY A 218 15.24 -8.38 19.72
C GLY A 218 15.32 -9.71 20.48
N GLU A 219 14.48 -9.93 21.49
CA GLU A 219 14.44 -11.16 22.29
C GLU A 219 13.07 -11.81 22.27
N SER A 220 12.01 -11.03 22.41
CA SER A 220 10.64 -11.47 22.63
C SER A 220 9.66 -10.82 21.65
N LEU A 221 8.63 -11.57 21.27
CA LEU A 221 7.54 -11.10 20.42
C LEU A 221 6.27 -10.94 21.25
N THR A 222 5.86 -9.70 21.52
CA THR A 222 4.65 -9.37 22.27
C THR A 222 3.52 -8.99 21.31
N ASN A 223 2.28 -9.43 21.58
CA ASN A 223 1.11 -9.06 20.78
C ASN A 223 0.28 -8.00 21.52
N ILE A 224 -0.03 -6.90 20.85
CA ILE A 224 -0.99 -5.89 21.30
C ILE A 224 -2.23 -6.02 20.43
N SER A 225 -3.38 -6.20 21.07
CA SER A 225 -4.66 -6.50 20.43
C SER A 225 -5.81 -5.70 21.04
N GLU A 226 -7.04 -5.93 20.56
CA GLU A 226 -8.24 -5.26 21.09
C GLU A 226 -8.42 -5.47 22.60
N ILE A 227 -8.00 -6.62 23.15
CA ILE A 227 -8.08 -6.87 24.61
C ILE A 227 -7.17 -5.93 25.40
N ASP A 228 -6.10 -5.43 24.77
CA ASP A 228 -5.11 -4.53 25.35
C ASP A 228 -5.48 -3.05 25.12
N GLY A 229 -6.53 -2.78 24.33
CA GLY A 229 -7.03 -1.44 24.01
C GLY A 229 -6.77 -0.96 22.58
N LEU A 230 -6.19 -1.80 21.71
CA LEU A 230 -6.06 -1.50 20.28
C LEU A 230 -7.45 -1.26 19.67
N CYS A 231 -7.61 -0.26 18.79
CA CYS A 231 -8.94 0.05 18.24
C CYS A 231 -9.49 -1.07 17.34
N ASN A 232 -8.62 -1.83 16.66
CA ASN A 232 -8.98 -3.05 15.94
C ASN A 232 -7.77 -3.95 15.66
N ASN A 233 -7.97 -5.27 15.61
CA ASN A 233 -6.90 -6.24 15.38
C ASN A 233 -6.31 -6.23 13.96
N PHE A 234 -6.99 -5.67 12.97
CA PHE A 234 -6.48 -5.59 11.60
C PHE A 234 -5.69 -4.30 11.42
N VAL A 235 -4.40 -4.37 11.68
CA VAL A 235 -3.49 -3.22 11.64
C VAL A 235 -2.93 -3.06 10.24
N ASN A 236 -3.26 -1.95 9.57
CA ASN A 236 -2.84 -1.64 8.21
C ASN A 236 -1.47 -0.96 8.19
N LYS A 237 -1.23 -0.01 9.09
CA LYS A 237 0.01 0.79 9.15
C LYS A 237 0.34 1.15 10.60
N ILE A 238 1.63 1.23 10.90
CA ILE A 238 2.19 1.63 12.19
C ILE A 238 3.16 2.80 11.95
N LEU A 239 3.11 3.80 12.83
CA LEU A 239 3.96 4.99 12.80
C LEU A 239 4.37 5.35 14.24
N GLU A 240 5.62 5.74 14.47
CA GLU A 240 6.00 6.47 15.68
C GLU A 240 6.04 7.97 15.38
N ASP A 241 5.37 8.77 16.20
CA ASP A 241 5.47 10.23 16.11
C ASP A 241 6.71 10.79 16.82
N ARG A 242 7.03 12.06 16.60
CA ARG A 242 8.17 12.76 17.22
C ARG A 242 8.16 12.80 18.75
N ASN A 243 7.02 12.51 19.38
CA ASN A 243 6.88 12.43 20.83
C ASN A 243 7.05 11.00 21.36
N GLY A 244 7.36 10.03 20.48
CA GLY A 244 7.50 8.62 20.81
C GLY A 244 6.18 7.88 20.99
N ASN A 245 5.05 8.44 20.52
CA ASN A 245 3.79 7.71 20.53
C ASN A 245 3.67 6.83 19.29
N ILE A 246 3.15 5.62 19.47
CA ILE A 246 2.88 4.69 18.39
C ILE A 246 1.43 4.85 17.93
N TRP A 247 1.26 5.18 16.67
CA TRP A 247 -0.02 5.29 15.99
C TRP A 247 -0.31 4.02 15.22
N PHE A 248 -1.53 3.50 15.34
CA PHE A 248 -2.01 2.34 14.61
C PHE A 248 -3.17 2.76 13.72
N ALA A 249 -3.01 2.64 12.41
CA ALA A 249 -4.09 2.73 11.44
C ALA A 249 -4.69 1.34 11.23
N THR A 250 -6.01 1.21 11.31
CA THR A 250 -6.68 -0.09 11.32
C THR A 250 -7.77 -0.22 10.25
N SER A 251 -8.09 -1.47 9.90
CA SER A 251 -9.10 -1.78 8.89
C SER A 251 -10.52 -1.46 9.34
N ARG A 252 -10.76 -1.38 10.65
CA ARG A 252 -12.01 -0.95 11.27
C ARG A 252 -11.68 -0.10 12.49
N ASN A 253 -12.61 0.75 12.91
CA ASN A 253 -12.44 1.63 14.08
C ASN A 253 -11.28 2.63 13.98
N GLY A 254 -10.86 2.96 12.76
CA GLY A 254 -10.07 4.16 12.49
C GLY A 254 -8.59 4.03 12.87
N LEU A 255 -8.19 4.82 13.87
CA LEU A 255 -6.82 4.88 14.37
C LEU A 255 -6.79 5.06 15.88
N CYS A 256 -5.75 4.54 16.52
CA CYS A 256 -5.48 4.74 17.95
C CYS A 256 -4.01 5.05 18.21
N VAL A 257 -3.74 5.63 19.38
CA VAL A 257 -2.42 6.14 19.75
C VAL A 257 -2.00 5.53 21.08
N TYR A 258 -0.78 5.02 21.15
CA TYR A 258 -0.20 4.34 22.30
C TYR A 258 1.06 5.05 22.76
N ASP A 259 1.17 5.36 24.05
CA ASP A 259 2.32 6.12 24.60
C ASP A 259 3.46 5.22 25.13
N GLY A 260 3.39 3.92 24.84
CA GLY A 260 4.29 2.91 25.41
C GLY A 260 3.77 2.28 26.71
N LYS A 261 2.64 2.76 27.25
CA LYS A 261 1.98 2.21 28.45
C LYS A 261 0.48 2.06 28.26
N LEU A 262 -0.19 3.10 27.78
CA LEU A 262 -1.65 3.17 27.66
C LEU A 262 -2.06 3.73 26.29
N PHE A 263 -3.26 3.36 25.86
CA PHE A 263 -3.90 3.97 24.71
C PHE A 263 -4.46 5.35 25.09
N LYS A 264 -4.09 6.37 24.32
CA LYS A 264 -4.55 7.74 24.48
C LYS A 264 -5.98 7.90 23.95
N ASN A 265 -6.79 8.63 24.69
CA ASN A 265 -8.09 9.10 24.22
C ASN A 265 -7.93 10.47 23.56
N ILE A 266 -7.98 10.52 22.24
CA ILE A 266 -7.96 11.76 21.46
C ILE A 266 -9.35 11.92 20.83
N GLU A 267 -10.19 12.78 21.42
CA GLU A 267 -11.62 12.86 21.10
C GLU A 267 -11.89 13.10 19.61
N VAL A 268 -11.10 13.97 18.97
CA VAL A 268 -11.28 14.32 17.56
C VAL A 268 -11.08 13.12 16.61
N LEU A 269 -10.33 12.09 17.04
CA LEU A 269 -10.12 10.86 16.28
C LEU A 269 -11.32 9.92 16.34
N ASN A 270 -12.27 10.13 17.26
CA ASN A 270 -13.50 9.35 17.33
C ASN A 270 -14.36 9.45 16.06
N GLN A 271 -14.14 10.48 15.23
CA GLN A 271 -14.80 10.59 13.93
C GLN A 271 -14.43 9.47 12.95
N PHE A 272 -13.33 8.76 13.21
CA PHE A 272 -12.89 7.62 12.39
C PHE A 272 -13.40 6.27 12.92
N LYS A 273 -14.27 6.26 13.93
CA LYS A 273 -14.99 5.05 14.34
C LYS A 273 -15.73 4.46 13.14
N ASN A 274 -15.68 3.14 12.99
CA ASN A 274 -16.20 2.39 11.84
C ASN A 274 -15.57 2.73 10.48
N LYS A 275 -14.49 3.53 10.44
CA LYS A 275 -13.76 3.82 9.21
C LYS A 275 -12.51 2.95 9.09
N GLU A 276 -12.09 2.77 7.86
CA GLU A 276 -10.87 2.05 7.49
C GLU A 276 -9.79 3.09 7.14
N VAL A 277 -8.70 3.10 7.90
CA VAL A 277 -7.53 3.98 7.67
C VAL A 277 -6.44 3.14 7.04
N TRP A 278 -5.95 3.53 5.87
CA TRP A 278 -4.98 2.73 5.10
C TRP A 278 -3.55 3.11 5.38
N ASP A 279 -3.24 4.40 5.34
CA ASP A 279 -1.89 4.90 5.55
C ASP A 279 -1.88 6.08 6.52
N ILE A 280 -0.73 6.28 7.16
CA ILE A 280 -0.50 7.36 8.13
C ILE A 280 0.97 7.78 8.11
N ILE A 281 1.22 9.09 8.05
CA ILE A 281 2.56 9.69 8.16
C ILE A 281 2.51 10.90 9.09
N GLU A 282 3.66 11.24 9.68
CA GLU A 282 3.88 12.54 10.31
C GLU A 282 4.74 13.40 9.37
N ASP A 283 4.28 14.62 9.07
CA ASP A 283 5.08 15.58 8.30
C ASP A 283 6.13 16.29 9.17
N SER A 284 7.09 16.94 8.52
CA SER A 284 8.19 17.70 9.10
C SER A 284 7.73 18.77 10.10
N LYS A 285 6.50 19.27 9.94
CA LYS A 285 5.87 20.27 10.80
C LYS A 285 5.08 19.68 11.98
N GLY A 286 4.95 18.35 12.05
CA GLY A 286 4.32 17.62 13.14
C GLY A 286 2.83 17.39 12.93
N ASN A 287 2.35 17.56 11.69
CA ASN A 287 0.98 17.20 11.36
C ASN A 287 0.91 15.73 10.99
N ILE A 288 -0.15 15.07 11.43
CA ILE A 288 -0.45 13.69 11.04
C ILE A 288 -1.32 13.71 9.79
N TRP A 289 -0.87 13.06 8.73
CA TRP A 289 -1.65 12.84 7.51
C TRP A 289 -2.10 11.40 7.47
N LEU A 290 -3.36 11.16 7.10
CA LEU A 290 -3.90 9.80 7.04
C LEU A 290 -4.88 9.65 5.88
N SER A 291 -4.86 8.49 5.22
CA SER A 291 -5.82 8.15 4.17
C SER A 291 -6.97 7.33 4.75
N VAL A 292 -8.20 7.75 4.42
CA VAL A 292 -9.43 7.08 4.85
C VAL A 292 -10.13 6.56 3.62
N LYS A 293 -10.41 5.26 3.61
CA LYS A 293 -11.09 4.60 2.51
C LYS A 293 -12.41 5.31 2.20
N HIS A 294 -12.62 5.64 0.93
CA HIS A 294 -13.78 6.37 0.39
C HIS A 294 -13.91 7.86 0.80
N GLU A 295 -13.11 8.36 1.74
CA GLU A 295 -13.20 9.75 2.23
C GLU A 295 -12.00 10.65 1.85
N GLY A 296 -10.95 10.07 1.26
CA GLY A 296 -9.78 10.80 0.81
C GLY A 296 -8.71 10.90 1.89
N ILE A 297 -8.14 12.09 2.07
CA ILE A 297 -7.02 12.33 3.02
C ILE A 297 -7.48 13.26 4.12
N TYR A 298 -7.02 13.02 5.33
CA TYR A 298 -7.17 13.93 6.46
C TYR A 298 -5.80 14.42 6.95
N LYS A 299 -5.72 15.68 7.33
CA LYS A 299 -4.59 16.29 8.04
C LYS A 299 -5.03 16.66 9.45
N PHE A 300 -4.31 16.18 10.46
CA PHE A 300 -4.45 16.55 11.86
C PHE A 300 -3.27 17.41 12.31
N ASP A 301 -3.53 18.65 12.72
CA ASP A 301 -2.49 19.60 13.18
C ASP A 301 -2.25 19.57 14.70
N GLY A 302 -2.77 18.54 15.38
CA GLY A 302 -2.78 18.44 16.84
C GLY A 302 -4.05 19.03 17.50
N LYS A 303 -4.87 19.76 16.75
CA LYS A 303 -6.13 20.35 17.25
C LYS A 303 -7.32 20.09 16.33
N THR A 304 -7.13 20.27 15.03
CA THR A 304 -8.19 20.25 14.02
C THR A 304 -7.89 19.22 12.95
N LEU A 305 -8.97 18.69 12.36
CA LEU A 305 -8.92 17.75 11.25
C LEU A 305 -9.42 18.45 9.98
N THR A 306 -8.56 18.53 8.97
CA THR A 306 -8.88 19.05 7.65
C THR A 306 -9.01 17.89 6.67
N ASN A 307 -10.15 17.78 5.99
CA ASN A 307 -10.39 16.76 4.97
C ASN A 307 -10.05 17.30 3.56
N TYR A 308 -9.36 16.47 2.79
CA TYR A 308 -9.06 16.67 1.38
C TYR A 308 -9.74 15.59 0.58
N SER A 309 -10.81 15.97 -0.10
CA SER A 309 -11.68 15.10 -0.89
C SER A 309 -11.63 15.49 -2.38
N LYS A 310 -12.59 14.97 -3.15
CA LYS A 310 -12.83 15.42 -4.53
C LYS A 310 -13.04 16.93 -4.64
N LYS A 311 -13.61 17.59 -3.63
CA LYS A 311 -13.79 19.06 -3.62
C LYS A 311 -12.45 19.79 -3.64
N GLU A 312 -11.44 19.20 -3.01
CA GLU A 312 -10.06 19.69 -2.92
C GLU A 312 -9.18 19.15 -4.07
N GLY A 313 -9.76 18.51 -5.09
CA GLY A 313 -9.03 18.03 -6.27
C GLY A 313 -8.47 16.61 -6.16
N LEU A 314 -8.69 15.92 -5.04
CA LEU A 314 -8.33 14.51 -4.90
C LEU A 314 -9.36 13.65 -5.64
N LEU A 315 -9.07 13.30 -6.89
CA LEU A 315 -10.01 12.59 -7.77
C LEU A 315 -10.20 11.11 -7.39
N SER A 316 -9.30 10.57 -6.57
CA SER A 316 -9.33 9.19 -6.12
C SER A 316 -9.96 9.04 -4.74
N HIS A 317 -10.71 7.95 -4.57
CA HIS A 317 -11.31 7.53 -3.31
C HIS A 317 -10.52 6.41 -2.62
N ALA A 318 -9.40 5.98 -3.21
CA ALA A 318 -8.59 4.85 -2.78
C ALA A 318 -7.11 5.26 -2.77
N ILE A 319 -6.73 6.06 -1.77
CA ILE A 319 -5.35 6.50 -1.54
C ILE A 319 -4.62 5.47 -0.69
N MET A 320 -3.57 4.90 -1.27
CA MET A 320 -2.82 3.77 -0.70
C MET A 320 -1.54 4.20 0.01
N SER A 321 -0.95 5.32 -0.41
CA SER A 321 0.29 5.86 0.17
C SER A 321 0.22 7.38 0.24
N ILE A 322 0.73 7.95 1.34
CA ILE A 322 0.98 9.37 1.55
C ILE A 322 2.47 9.52 1.86
N PHE A 323 3.12 10.52 1.27
CA PHE A 323 4.55 10.74 1.45
C PHE A 323 4.85 12.23 1.50
N GLU A 324 5.73 12.65 2.42
CA GLU A 324 6.34 13.99 2.39
C GLU A 324 7.76 13.86 1.86
N ASP A 325 8.10 14.62 0.82
CA ASP A 325 9.47 14.67 0.33
C ASP A 325 10.36 15.63 1.13
N SER A 326 11.66 15.58 0.86
CA SER A 326 12.72 16.39 1.47
C SER A 326 12.51 17.90 1.31
N LYS A 327 11.63 18.33 0.40
CA LYS A 327 11.24 19.73 0.18
C LYS A 327 9.97 20.12 0.94
N GLY A 328 9.41 19.21 1.73
CA GLY A 328 8.19 19.39 2.51
C GLY A 328 6.91 19.37 1.66
N ARG A 329 6.96 18.76 0.47
CA ARG A 329 5.80 18.63 -0.40
C ARG A 329 5.08 17.32 -0.09
N ILE A 330 3.76 17.40 0.03
CA ILE A 330 2.90 16.23 0.30
C ILE A 330 2.47 15.61 -1.03
N TRP A 331 2.80 14.34 -1.20
CA TRP A 331 2.41 13.47 -2.29
C TRP A 331 1.45 12.40 -1.80
N CYS A 332 0.59 11.91 -2.68
CA CYS A 332 -0.18 10.72 -2.40
C CYS A 332 -0.41 9.90 -3.66
N GLY A 333 -0.43 8.58 -3.48
CA GLY A 333 -0.58 7.58 -4.53
C GLY A 333 -1.80 6.72 -4.27
N GLY A 334 -2.49 6.34 -5.34
CA GLY A 334 -3.56 5.36 -5.23
C GLY A 334 -4.15 5.02 -6.59
N LEU A 335 -5.40 4.57 -6.59
CA LEU A 335 -6.17 4.43 -7.83
C LEU A 335 -6.23 5.80 -8.54
N LEU A 336 -6.17 5.82 -9.87
CA LEU A 336 -6.09 7.05 -10.67
C LEU A 336 -4.75 7.80 -10.55
N GLY A 337 -3.72 7.15 -10.05
CA GLY A 337 -2.33 7.60 -10.17
C GLY A 337 -1.80 8.42 -9.00
N LEU A 338 -0.91 9.37 -9.35
CA LEU A 338 -0.15 10.18 -8.41
C LEU A 338 -0.80 11.56 -8.25
N PHE A 339 -0.80 12.09 -7.03
CA PHE A 339 -1.25 13.45 -6.75
C PHE A 339 -0.24 14.16 -5.84
N ARG A 340 -0.22 15.48 -5.93
CA ARG A 340 0.59 16.33 -5.06
C ARG A 340 -0.23 17.51 -4.56
N LEU A 341 -0.01 17.90 -3.31
CA LEU A 341 -0.69 19.04 -2.70
C LEU A 341 -0.03 20.36 -3.14
N TYR A 342 -0.84 21.27 -3.68
CA TYR A 342 -0.49 22.65 -4.00
C TYR A 342 -1.43 23.59 -3.23
N GLY A 343 -0.90 24.26 -2.20
CA GLY A 343 -1.71 25.05 -1.29
C GLY A 343 -2.76 24.19 -0.58
N ASN A 344 -4.03 24.35 -0.99
CA ASN A 344 -5.18 23.61 -0.46
C ASN A 344 -5.74 22.55 -1.45
N ARG A 345 -5.05 22.28 -2.57
CA ARG A 345 -5.60 21.40 -3.59
C ARG A 345 -4.64 20.31 -4.00
N PHE A 346 -5.14 19.09 -4.08
CA PHE A 346 -4.42 18.01 -4.75
C PHE A 346 -4.54 18.19 -6.26
N VAL A 347 -3.40 18.08 -6.93
CA VAL A 347 -3.26 18.13 -8.38
C VAL A 347 -2.75 16.78 -8.83
N ASN A 348 -3.37 16.21 -9.87
CA ASN A 348 -2.91 14.96 -10.46
C ASN A 348 -1.58 15.18 -11.20
N ILE A 349 -0.61 14.30 -10.96
CA ILE A 349 0.71 14.34 -11.56
C ILE A 349 0.79 13.25 -12.62
N THR A 350 1.02 13.68 -13.85
CA THR A 350 1.15 12.81 -15.03
C THR A 350 2.61 12.60 -15.38
N ARG A 351 2.90 11.76 -16.37
CA ARG A 351 4.27 11.59 -16.92
C ARG A 351 4.86 12.91 -17.43
N GLU A 352 4.01 13.84 -17.86
CA GLU A 352 4.37 15.18 -18.32
C GLU A 352 4.42 16.22 -17.18
N GLY A 353 4.08 15.83 -15.94
CA GLY A 353 4.02 16.70 -14.76
C GLY A 353 2.58 17.11 -14.38
N PRO A 354 2.42 18.19 -13.59
CA PRO A 354 3.46 19.11 -13.10
C PRO A 354 4.33 18.48 -11.99
N TRP A 355 5.66 18.52 -12.16
CA TRP A 355 6.62 17.97 -11.19
C TRP A 355 7.18 18.99 -10.19
N GLU A 356 7.10 20.29 -10.53
CA GLU A 356 7.66 21.40 -9.76
C GLU A 356 6.66 22.08 -8.85
#